data_AF-A0A1G1WHP1-F1
#
_entry.id   AF-A0A1G1WHP1-F1
#
_cell.length_a   1.000
_cell.length_b   1.000
_cell.length_c   1.000
_cell.angle_alpha   90.00
_cell.angle_beta   90.00
_cell.angle_gamma   90.00
#
_symmetry.space_group_name_H-M   'P 1'
#
loop_
_entity.id
_entity.type
_entity.pdbx_description
1 polymer ?
#
loop_
_entity_poly.entity_id
_entity_poly.type
_entity_poly.pdbx_seq_one_letter_code
_entity_poly.pdbx_strand_id
1 'polypeptide(L)'
;MHLSVLILHVVGAGIFVGAITVATYVTFRSPLYSARIALLKPLQVIIPLATYAQLATGTYLFLTNLEHFVYSELFWLKMILYAADGLLATFILKKRVEADLAQGEGQIKNNLRNSYLLQLLIALLIISFAVTVGESH
;
A
#
# COMPACT_ATOMS: atom_id res chain seq x y z
N MET A 1 1.46 7.40 25.28
CA MET A 1 1.43 6.17 24.46
C MET A 1 0.56 6.31 23.22
N HIS A 2 -0.61 6.97 23.26
CA HIS A 2 -1.45 7.18 22.06
C HIS A 2 -0.77 8.01 20.95
N LEU A 3 -0.04 9.07 21.30
CA LEU A 3 0.62 9.94 20.31
C LEU A 3 1.67 9.20 19.46
N SER A 4 2.50 8.36 20.09
CA SER A 4 3.51 7.57 19.37
C SER A 4 2.89 6.55 18.42
N VAL A 5 1.76 5.95 18.79
CA VAL A 5 1.03 5.01 17.92
C VAL A 5 0.37 5.76 16.76
N LEU A 6 -0.20 6.94 17.00
CA LEU A 6 -0.76 7.80 15.97
C LEU A 6 0.31 8.23 14.96
N ILE A 7 1.48 8.67 15.44
CA ILE A 7 2.62 8.99 14.57
C ILE A 7 3.01 7.78 13.72
N LEU A 8 3.12 6.60 14.32
CA LEU A 8 3.46 5.39 13.57
C LEU A 8 2.41 5.04 12.51
N HIS A 9 1.12 5.25 12.81
CA HIS A 9 0.03 5.04 11.85
C HIS A 9 0.06 6.05 10.69
N VAL A 10 0.39 7.32 10.95
CA VAL A 10 0.54 8.34 9.91
C VAL A 10 1.77 8.05 9.04
N VAL A 11 2.89 7.67 9.67
CA VAL A 11 4.11 7.26 8.95
C VAL A 11 3.82 6.04 8.06
N GLY A 12 3.10 5.04 8.57
CA GLY A 12 2.71 3.87 7.78
C GLY A 12 1.87 4.27 6.57
N ALA A 13 0.88 5.17 6.72
CA ALA A 13 0.12 5.72 5.60
C ALA A 13 1.02 6.42 4.54
N GLY A 14 2.04 7.15 4.97
CA GLY A 14 3.03 7.76 4.07
C GLY A 14 3.84 6.73 3.26
N ILE A 15 4.18 5.58 3.85
CA ILE A 15 4.87 4.49 3.16
C ILE A 15 3.99 3.93 2.02
N PHE A 16 2.67 3.85 2.19
CA PHE A 16 1.75 3.41 1.13
C PHE A 16 1.74 4.35 -0.08
N VAL A 17 1.78 5.67 0.13
CA VAL A 17 1.92 6.64 -0.96
C VAL A 17 3.23 6.41 -1.73
N GLY A 18 4.32 6.13 -0.99
CA GLY A 18 5.59 5.69 -1.58
C GLY A 18 5.45 4.38 -2.37
N ALA A 19 4.71 3.40 -1.86
CA ALA A 19 4.48 2.11 -2.51
C ALA A 19 3.74 2.27 -3.86
N ILE A 20 2.75 3.14 -3.95
CA ILE A 20 2.05 3.48 -5.22
C ILE A 20 3.02 4.11 -6.22
N THR A 21 3.89 5.01 -5.75
CA THR A 21 4.90 5.67 -6.59
C THR A 21 5.89 4.63 -7.15
N VAL A 22 6.34 3.72 -6.30
CA VAL A 22 7.22 2.60 -6.69
C VAL A 22 6.50 1.68 -7.67
N ALA A 23 5.26 1.30 -7.40
CA ALA A 23 4.42 0.46 -8.27
C ALA A 23 4.25 1.09 -9.66
N THR A 24 4.01 2.40 -9.72
CA THR A 24 3.94 3.17 -10.96
C THR A 24 5.26 3.07 -11.72
N TYR A 25 6.37 3.35 -11.02
CA TYR A 25 7.70 3.32 -11.61
C TYR A 25 8.03 1.94 -12.20
N VAL A 26 7.83 0.87 -11.43
CA VAL A 26 8.16 -0.49 -11.88
C VAL A 26 7.25 -0.99 -13.00
N THR A 27 6.01 -0.53 -13.06
CA THR A 27 5.04 -0.95 -14.09
C THR A 27 5.37 -0.31 -15.44
N PHE A 28 5.69 0.98 -15.47
CA PHE A 28 5.86 1.72 -16.73
C PHE A 28 7.32 1.84 -17.19
N ARG A 29 8.30 1.70 -16.29
CA ARG A 29 9.72 1.77 -16.65
C ARG A 29 10.23 0.41 -17.14
N SER A 30 10.54 0.30 -18.42
CA SER A 30 11.27 -0.83 -19.03
C SER A 30 12.37 -0.30 -19.95
N PRO A 31 13.59 -0.88 -19.96
CA PRO A 31 14.07 -1.96 -19.09
C PRO A 31 14.43 -1.48 -17.67
N LEU A 32 14.49 -2.40 -16.70
CA LEU A 32 15.00 -2.13 -15.35
C LEU A 32 16.42 -2.70 -15.23
N TYR A 33 17.43 -1.84 -15.20
CA TYR A 33 18.80 -2.29 -14.99
C TYR A 33 18.99 -2.95 -13.61
N SER A 34 19.86 -3.95 -13.51
CA SER A 34 20.09 -4.75 -12.29
C SER A 34 20.46 -3.90 -11.06
N ALA A 35 21.17 -2.79 -11.24
CA ALA A 35 21.48 -1.85 -10.16
C ALA A 35 20.23 -1.21 -9.55
N ARG A 36 19.20 -0.96 -10.35
CA ARG A 36 17.92 -0.40 -9.88
C ARG A 36 17.07 -1.47 -9.20
N ILE A 37 17.15 -2.72 -9.65
CA ILE A 37 16.47 -3.85 -9.00
C ILE A 37 17.01 -4.10 -7.59
N ALA A 38 18.33 -3.93 -7.38
CA ALA A 38 18.92 -4.02 -6.04
C ALA A 38 18.30 -3.01 -5.05
N LEU A 39 17.97 -1.79 -5.52
CA LEU A 39 17.29 -0.77 -4.70
C LEU A 39 15.83 -1.13 -4.40
N LEU A 40 15.20 -1.94 -5.24
CA LEU A 40 13.80 -2.36 -5.10
C LEU A 40 13.64 -3.57 -4.16
N LYS A 41 14.67 -4.39 -3.97
CA LYS A 41 14.61 -5.59 -3.12
C LYS A 41 14.21 -5.32 -1.67
N PRO A 42 14.78 -4.32 -0.95
CA PRO A 42 14.37 -4.02 0.42
C PRO A 42 12.88 -3.65 0.55
N LEU A 43 12.31 -3.01 -0.48
CA LEU A 43 10.91 -2.59 -0.48
C LEU A 43 9.94 -3.78 -0.45
N GLN A 44 10.35 -4.96 -0.94
CA GLN A 44 9.54 -6.19 -0.84
C GLN A 44 9.32 -6.67 0.59
N VAL A 45 10.13 -6.19 1.54
CA VAL A 45 10.03 -6.51 2.97
C VAL A 45 9.42 -5.34 3.74
N ILE A 46 9.82 -4.11 3.40
CA ILE A 46 9.34 -2.89 4.06
C ILE A 46 7.83 -2.68 3.85
N ILE A 47 7.32 -2.87 2.62
CA ILE A 47 5.89 -2.63 2.32
C ILE A 47 4.97 -3.58 3.12
N PRO A 48 5.22 -4.91 3.16
CA PRO A 48 4.45 -5.81 4.03
C PRO A 48 4.54 -5.47 5.51
N LEU A 49 5.74 -5.15 6.01
CA LEU A 49 5.93 -4.77 7.41
C LEU A 49 5.14 -3.51 7.76
N ALA A 50 5.19 -2.49 6.90
CA ALA A 50 4.39 -1.28 7.04
C ALA A 50 2.89 -1.59 6.98
N THR A 51 2.47 -2.56 6.18
CA THR A 51 1.07 -3.02 6.11
C THR A 51 0.61 -3.63 7.42
N TYR A 52 1.38 -4.56 7.99
CA TYR A 52 1.06 -5.14 9.29
C TYR A 52 1.11 -4.11 10.42
N ALA A 53 2.08 -3.20 10.40
CA ALA A 53 2.17 -2.11 11.36
C ALA A 53 0.96 -1.17 11.24
N GLN A 54 0.50 -0.85 10.04
CA GLN A 54 -0.68 -0.01 9.82
C GLN A 54 -1.93 -0.67 10.39
N LEU A 55 -2.11 -1.98 10.15
CA LEU A 55 -3.20 -2.77 10.70
C LEU A 55 -3.19 -2.79 12.23
N ALA A 56 -2.03 -3.06 12.83
CA ALA A 56 -1.87 -3.13 14.28
C ALA A 56 -2.11 -1.77 14.95
N THR A 57 -1.50 -0.71 14.42
CA THR A 57 -1.64 0.65 14.95
C THR A 57 -3.06 1.17 14.78
N GLY A 58 -3.72 0.92 13.65
CA GLY A 58 -5.11 1.31 13.45
C GLY A 58 -6.06 0.56 14.38
N THR A 59 -5.88 -0.76 14.53
CA THR A 59 -6.66 -1.57 15.49
C THR A 59 -6.48 -1.06 16.92
N TYR A 60 -5.26 -0.73 17.32
CA TYR A 60 -5.00 -0.15 18.65
C TYR A 60 -5.70 1.19 18.84
N LEU A 61 -5.63 2.09 17.84
CA LEU A 61 -6.29 3.40 17.89
C LEU A 61 -7.81 3.26 17.99
N PHE A 62 -8.40 2.31 17.27
CA PHE A 62 -9.82 1.97 17.35
C PHE A 62 -10.21 1.48 18.76
N LEU A 63 -9.49 0.50 19.30
CA LEU A 63 -9.77 -0.09 20.60
C LEU A 63 -9.58 0.90 21.77
N THR A 64 -8.73 1.91 21.59
CA THR A 64 -8.43 2.89 22.64
C THR A 64 -9.22 4.18 22.55
N ASN A 65 -9.84 4.47 21.41
CA ASN A 65 -10.71 5.62 21.21
C ASN A 65 -12.09 5.16 20.76
N LEU A 66 -12.64 4.15 21.46
CA LEU A 66 -13.91 3.53 21.11
C LEU A 66 -15.00 4.57 20.93
N GLU A 67 -15.08 5.60 21.79
CA GLU A 67 -16.07 6.68 21.73
C GLU A 67 -16.03 7.55 20.46
N HIS A 68 -14.88 7.68 19.79
CA HIS A 68 -14.76 8.43 18.53
C HIS A 68 -14.94 7.56 17.28
N PHE A 69 -14.75 6.24 17.41
CA PHE A 69 -14.84 5.30 16.29
C PHE A 69 -16.03 4.34 16.38
N VAL A 70 -16.96 4.57 17.33
CA VAL A 70 -18.17 3.78 17.57
C VAL A 70 -18.90 3.55 16.24
N TYR A 71 -18.84 2.31 15.73
CA TYR A 71 -19.55 1.80 14.56
C TYR A 71 -19.24 2.43 13.18
N SER A 72 -18.06 2.98 12.96
CA SER A 72 -17.69 3.36 11.58
C SER A 72 -17.28 2.11 10.78
N GLU A 73 -18.23 1.48 10.08
CA GLU A 73 -17.94 0.44 9.07
C GLU A 73 -16.89 0.92 8.07
N LEU A 74 -16.86 2.23 7.80
CA LEU A 74 -15.90 2.91 6.95
C LEU A 74 -14.45 2.81 7.48
N PHE A 75 -14.25 2.79 8.81
CA PHE A 75 -12.92 2.58 9.40
C PHE A 75 -12.37 1.21 9.00
N TRP A 76 -13.13 0.14 9.23
CA TRP A 76 -12.68 -1.21 8.92
C TRP A 76 -12.52 -1.45 7.42
N LEU A 77 -13.41 -0.86 6.61
CA LEU A 77 -13.24 -0.86 5.16
C LEU A 77 -11.91 -0.20 4.75
N LYS A 78 -11.58 0.97 5.31
CA LYS A 78 -10.29 1.64 5.07
C LYS A 78 -9.10 0.75 5.46
N MET A 79 -9.19 0.05 6.59
CA MET A 79 -8.14 -0.87 7.06
C MET A 79 -7.94 -2.04 6.09
N ILE A 80 -9.03 -2.63 5.58
CA ILE A 80 -8.99 -3.69 4.56
C ILE A 80 -8.39 -3.16 3.26
N LEU A 81 -8.79 -1.96 2.83
CA LEU A 81 -8.25 -1.33 1.61
C LEU A 81 -6.75 -1.06 1.73
N TYR A 82 -6.26 -0.58 2.88
CA TYR A 82 -4.81 -0.45 3.11
C TYR A 82 -4.09 -1.80 3.04
N ALA A 83 -4.65 -2.85 3.63
CA ALA A 83 -4.08 -4.19 3.55
C ALA A 83 -4.01 -4.67 2.09
N ALA A 84 -5.10 -4.51 1.34
CA ALA A 84 -5.16 -4.87 -0.06
C ALA A 84 -4.14 -4.09 -0.90
N ASP A 85 -4.02 -2.78 -0.70
CA ASP A 85 -3.06 -1.93 -1.40
C ASP A 85 -1.61 -2.39 -1.16
N GLY A 86 -1.23 -2.63 0.10
CA GLY A 86 0.13 -3.05 0.46
C GLY A 86 0.51 -4.43 -0.06
N LEU A 87 -0.43 -5.39 0.00
CA LEU A 87 -0.24 -6.71 -0.58
C LEU A 87 -0.11 -6.64 -2.10
N LEU A 88 -0.93 -5.81 -2.76
CA LEU A 88 -0.91 -5.65 -4.21
C LEU A 88 0.37 -4.93 -4.67
N ALA A 89 0.81 -3.89 -3.96
CA ALA A 89 2.09 -3.24 -4.19
C ALA A 89 3.27 -4.22 -4.08
N THR A 90 3.25 -5.05 -3.05
CA THR A 90 4.26 -6.10 -2.84
C THR A 90 4.23 -7.12 -3.96
N PHE A 91 3.04 -7.53 -4.40
CA PHE A 91 2.87 -8.47 -5.52
C PHE A 91 3.43 -7.89 -6.82
N ILE A 92 3.08 -6.65 -7.18
CA ILE A 92 3.58 -5.94 -8.37
C ILE A 92 5.11 -5.88 -8.33
N LEU A 93 5.67 -5.50 -7.18
CA LEU A 93 7.11 -5.38 -7.00
C LEU A 93 7.84 -6.72 -7.13
N LYS A 94 7.34 -7.78 -6.48
CA LYS A 94 7.90 -9.13 -6.59
C LYS A 94 7.85 -9.63 -8.02
N LYS A 95 6.69 -9.54 -8.67
CA LYS A 95 6.51 -9.96 -10.06
C LYS A 95 7.43 -9.22 -11.01
N ARG A 96 7.67 -7.93 -10.79
CA ARG A 96 8.63 -7.18 -11.61
C ARG A 96 10.07 -7.65 -11.40
N VAL A 97 10.49 -7.83 -10.15
CA VAL A 97 11.87 -8.27 -9.84
C VAL A 97 12.14 -9.70 -10.34
N GLU A 98 11.14 -10.58 -10.26
CA GLU A 98 11.23 -11.95 -10.80
C GLU A 98 11.24 -11.98 -12.33
N ALA A 99 10.49 -11.08 -12.99
CA ALA A 99 10.37 -11.01 -14.44
C ALA A 99 11.69 -10.70 -15.14
N ASP A 100 12.46 -9.74 -14.59
CA ASP A 100 13.78 -9.39 -15.12
C ASP A 100 14.79 -10.55 -15.00
N LEU A 101 14.54 -11.50 -14.09
CA LEU A 101 15.40 -12.66 -13.86
C LEU A 101 15.03 -13.88 -14.71
N ALA A 102 13.85 -13.95 -15.34
CA ALA A 102 13.34 -15.23 -15.85
C ALA A 102 12.52 -15.26 -17.14
N GLN A 103 11.77 -14.22 -17.56
CA GLN A 103 10.75 -14.41 -18.62
C GLN A 103 10.49 -13.20 -19.53
N GLY A 104 10.13 -13.49 -20.79
CA GLY A 104 9.91 -12.51 -21.86
C GLY A 104 8.99 -11.33 -21.48
N GLU A 105 9.45 -10.12 -21.77
CA GLU A 105 8.93 -8.85 -21.22
C GLU A 105 7.45 -8.55 -21.54
N GLY A 106 6.88 -9.12 -22.61
CA GLY A 106 5.59 -8.72 -23.19
C GLY A 106 4.35 -9.09 -22.35
N GLN A 107 4.19 -10.35 -21.93
CA GLN A 107 3.02 -10.80 -21.17
C GLN A 107 3.00 -10.24 -19.74
N ILE A 108 4.18 -10.06 -19.15
CA ILE A 108 4.34 -9.57 -17.78
C ILE A 108 3.91 -8.10 -17.69
N LYS A 109 4.21 -7.29 -18.71
CA LYS A 109 3.87 -5.87 -18.74
C LYS A 109 2.36 -5.62 -18.68
N ASN A 110 1.56 -6.45 -19.35
CA ASN A 110 0.09 -6.36 -19.32
C ASN A 110 -0.48 -6.78 -17.95
N ASN A 111 0.00 -7.88 -17.36
CA ASN A 111 -0.47 -8.32 -16.05
C ASN A 111 -0.09 -7.31 -14.94
N LEU A 112 1.12 -6.76 -14.97
CA LEU A 112 1.54 -5.71 -14.04
C LEU A 112 0.70 -4.44 -14.18
N ARG A 113 0.37 -4.04 -15.42
CA ARG A 113 -0.50 -2.88 -15.67
C ARG A 113 -1.88 -3.07 -15.05
N ASN A 114 -2.48 -4.25 -15.20
CA ASN A 114 -3.81 -4.53 -14.62
C ASN A 114 -3.77 -4.52 -13.09
N SER A 115 -2.74 -5.13 -12.48
CA SER A 115 -2.55 -5.07 -11.02
C SER A 115 -2.31 -3.64 -10.53
N TYR A 116 -1.54 -2.84 -11.26
CA TYR A 116 -1.35 -1.42 -10.94
C TYR A 116 -2.65 -0.61 -11.02
N LEU A 117 -3.47 -0.82 -12.06
CA LEU A 117 -4.76 -0.14 -12.18
C LEU A 117 -5.70 -0.50 -11.03
N LEU A 118 -5.70 -1.76 -10.59
CA LEU A 118 -6.43 -2.18 -9.40
C LEU A 118 -5.89 -1.49 -8.14
N GLN A 119 -4.57 -1.35 -8.00
CA GLN A 119 -3.95 -0.64 -6.88
C GLN A 119 -4.37 0.85 -6.88
N LEU A 120 -4.33 1.50 -8.03
CA LEU A 120 -4.76 2.89 -8.17
C LEU A 120 -6.24 3.06 -7.80
N LEU A 121 -7.11 2.12 -8.20
CA LEU A 121 -8.51 2.12 -7.81
C LEU A 121 -8.67 2.02 -6.29
N ILE A 122 -7.94 1.10 -5.64
CA ILE A 122 -7.95 0.94 -4.17
C ILE A 122 -7.48 2.22 -3.50
N ALA A 123 -6.40 2.84 -3.98
CA ALA A 123 -5.88 4.09 -3.45
C ALA A 123 -6.91 5.23 -3.57
N LEU A 124 -7.60 5.35 -4.70
CA LEU A 124 -8.67 6.33 -4.91
C LEU A 124 -9.85 6.10 -3.97
N LEU A 125 -10.21 4.84 -3.71
CA LEU A 125 -11.24 4.50 -2.72
C LEU A 125 -10.81 4.93 -1.31
N ILE A 126 -9.56 4.64 -0.91
CA ILE A 126 -9.03 5.06 0.40
C ILE A 126 -9.09 6.59 0.55
N ILE A 127 -8.68 7.35 -0.48
CA ILE A 127 -8.72 8.82 -0.46
C ILE A 127 -10.16 9.31 -0.37
N SER A 128 -11.07 8.77 -1.19
CA SER A 128 -12.48 9.13 -1.18
C SER A 128 -13.11 8.91 0.20
N PHE A 129 -12.84 7.77 0.83
CA PHE A 129 -13.30 7.49 2.20
C PHE A 129 -12.67 8.41 3.25
N ALA A 130 -11.39 8.79 3.09
CA ALA A 130 -10.74 9.71 4.00
C ALA A 130 -11.35 11.12 3.94
N VAL A 131 -11.69 11.59 2.73
CA VAL A 131 -12.33 12.89 2.51
C VAL A 131 -13.76 12.89 3.06
N THR A 132 -14.57 11.88 2.71
CA THR A 132 -15.98 11.83 3.14
C THR A 132 -16.14 11.70 4.65
N VAL A 133 -15.29 10.92 5.32
CA VAL A 133 -15.29 10.81 6.79
C VAL A 133 -14.77 12.09 7.45
N GLY A 134 -13.78 12.75 6.84
CA GLY A 134 -13.21 14.00 7.35
C GLY A 134 -14.15 15.21 7.24
N GLU A 135 -15.10 15.20 6.31
CA GLU A 135 -16.13 16.25 6.17
C GLU A 135 -17.36 16.03 7.06
N SER A 136 -17.56 14.81 7.58
CA SER A 136 -18.74 14.44 8.39
C SER A 136 -18.57 14.63 9.90
N HIS A 137 -17.42 15.12 10.36
CA HIS A 137 -17.08 15.43 11.76
C HIS A 137 -16.59 16.87 11.90
#